data_AF-A0A521ZN04-F1
#
_entry.id   AF-A0A521ZN04-F1
#
_cell.length_a   1.000
_cell.length_b   1.000
_cell.length_c   1.000
_cell.angle_alpha   90.00
_cell.angle_beta   90.00
_cell.angle_gamma   90.00
#
_symmetry.space_group_name_H-M   'P 1'
#
loop_
_entity.id
_entity.type
_entity.pdbx_description
1 polymer ?
#
loop_
_entity_poly.entity_id
_entity_poly.type
_entity_poly.pdbx_seq_one_letter_code
_entity_poly.pdbx_strand_id
1 'polypeptide(L)'
;DRYGTDALRVGLASQATGLQDIRFGEGFMVMGKKFANKVWNISRYILLKLGDISWEIENPHNEMSAKIDGLAINVTQQIKEYNFAEATNLLYHFIWHDFADKFIEESKGKDDKETSQTLIHTLTTILKLLHPFMPFVTEELWSQLPLKNKKLLLIEDWPVPERA
;
A
#
# COMPACT_ATOMS: atom_id res chain seq x y z
N ASP A 1 10.80 -0.03 20.18
CA ASP A 1 10.37 -1.12 21.07
C ASP A 1 8.86 -1.30 21.24
N ARG A 2 8.05 -0.29 21.62
CA ARG A 2 6.61 -0.51 21.95
C ARG A 2 5.64 -0.62 20.75
N TYR A 3 5.90 0.06 19.62
CA TYR A 3 4.98 0.09 18.46
C TYR A 3 5.63 -0.22 17.10
N GLY A 4 6.95 -0.05 16.97
CA GLY A 4 7.69 -0.19 15.72
C GLY A 4 7.93 1.15 15.02
N THR A 5 9.01 1.23 14.23
CA THR A 5 9.44 2.47 13.56
C THR A 5 8.41 2.96 12.54
N ASP A 6 7.83 2.06 11.75
CA ASP A 6 6.83 2.43 10.74
C ASP A 6 5.53 2.94 11.36
N ALA A 7 5.12 2.37 12.50
CA ALA A 7 3.95 2.87 13.23
C ALA A 7 4.15 4.32 13.70
N LEU A 8 5.37 4.67 14.13
CA LEU A 8 5.73 6.04 14.48
C LEU A 8 5.73 6.96 13.25
N ARG A 9 6.38 6.54 12.15
CA ARG A 9 6.49 7.34 10.92
C ARG A 9 5.11 7.67 10.34
N VAL A 10 4.24 6.66 10.18
CA VAL A 10 2.86 6.87 9.69
C VAL A 10 2.06 7.71 10.66
N GLY A 11 2.13 7.45 11.96
CA GLY A 11 1.37 8.20 12.96
C GLY A 11 1.77 9.68 13.05
N LEU A 12 3.01 10.03 12.71
CA LEU A 12 3.46 11.42 12.58
C LEU A 12 3.07 12.01 11.23
N ALA A 13 3.27 11.26 10.13
CA ALA A 13 2.91 11.72 8.79
C ALA A 13 1.42 12.07 8.68
N SER A 14 0.54 11.24 9.26
CA SER A 14 -0.91 11.46 9.26
C SER A 14 -1.36 12.73 10.03
N GLN A 15 -0.48 13.31 10.84
CA GLN A 15 -0.76 14.52 11.62
C GLN A 15 -0.07 15.77 11.08
N ALA A 16 0.77 15.63 10.06
CA ALA A 16 1.49 16.75 9.45
C ALA A 16 0.57 17.58 8.53
N THR A 17 -0.51 18.15 9.06
CA THR A 17 -1.52 18.94 8.34
C THR A 17 -1.08 20.40 8.10
N GLY A 18 0.22 20.67 8.06
CA GLY A 18 0.79 22.00 7.79
C GLY A 18 1.35 22.69 9.03
N LEU A 19 0.97 23.96 9.25
CA LEU A 19 1.56 24.88 10.24
C LEU A 19 1.09 24.68 11.70
N GLN A 20 0.29 23.64 11.97
CA GLN A 20 -0.21 23.39 13.32
C GLN A 20 0.78 22.52 14.12
N ASP A 21 0.90 22.80 15.41
CA ASP A 21 1.70 21.99 16.31
C ASP A 21 1.18 20.54 16.33
N ILE A 22 2.07 19.58 16.07
CA ILE A 22 1.76 18.16 16.19
C ILE A 22 1.65 17.83 17.68
N ARG A 23 0.43 17.56 18.15
CA ARG A 23 0.22 17.05 19.50
C ARG A 23 0.62 15.58 19.55
N PHE A 24 1.75 15.29 20.19
CA PHE A 24 2.16 13.91 20.41
C PHE A 24 1.13 13.18 21.30
N GLY A 25 0.55 12.10 20.77
CA GLY A 25 -0.39 11.26 21.49
C GLY A 25 -0.25 9.80 21.07
N GLU A 26 -0.26 8.87 22.03
CA GLU A 26 -0.08 7.43 21.76
C GLU A 26 -1.13 6.86 20.79
N GLY A 27 -2.31 7.48 20.70
CA GLY A 27 -3.40 7.04 19.82
C GLY A 27 -2.98 6.92 18.35
N PHE A 28 -2.14 7.82 17.85
CA PHE A 28 -1.68 7.79 16.45
C PHE A 28 -0.66 6.70 16.19
N MET A 29 0.18 6.37 17.18
CA MET A 29 1.09 5.23 17.10
C MET A 29 0.33 3.90 17.15
N VAL A 30 -0.75 3.84 17.94
CA VAL A 30 -1.67 2.69 17.93
C VAL A 30 -2.35 2.56 16.57
N MET A 31 -2.79 3.66 15.97
CA MET A 31 -3.33 3.69 14.61
C MET A 31 -2.30 3.18 13.60
N GLY A 32 -1.09 3.74 13.60
CA GLY A 32 0.00 3.33 12.70
C GLY A 32 0.34 1.85 12.84
N LYS A 33 0.36 1.30 14.07
CA LYS A 33 0.56 -0.13 14.31
C LYS A 33 -0.58 -0.99 13.73
N LYS A 34 -1.83 -0.57 13.93
CA LYS A 34 -3.00 -1.27 13.36
C LYS A 34 -2.96 -1.24 11.83
N PHE A 35 -2.58 -0.10 11.25
CA PHE A 35 -2.44 0.06 9.81
C PHE A 35 -1.33 -0.85 9.25
N ALA A 36 -0.16 -0.86 9.88
CA ALA A 36 0.93 -1.78 9.52
C ALA A 36 0.48 -3.26 9.52
N ASN A 37 -0.22 -3.66 10.58
CA ASN A 37 -0.77 -5.01 10.69
C ASN A 37 -1.80 -5.32 9.60
N LYS A 38 -2.64 -4.35 9.21
CA LYS A 38 -3.63 -4.52 8.14
C LYS A 38 -2.93 -4.75 6.80
N VAL A 39 -1.93 -3.96 6.46
CA VAL A 39 -1.10 -4.14 5.24
C VAL A 39 -0.42 -5.51 5.24
N TRP A 40 0.16 -5.91 6.38
CA TRP A 40 0.78 -7.22 6.54
C TRP A 40 -0.20 -8.37 6.30
N ASN A 41 -1.38 -8.32 6.92
CA ASN A 41 -2.40 -9.37 6.78
C ASN A 41 -2.94 -9.50 5.34
N ILE A 42 -3.18 -8.36 4.67
CA ILE A 42 -3.58 -8.33 3.26
C ILE A 42 -2.50 -8.97 2.40
N SER A 43 -1.24 -8.59 2.62
CA SER A 43 -0.11 -9.12 1.85
C SER A 43 0.04 -10.62 2.03
N ARG A 44 -0.07 -11.13 3.26
CA ARG A 44 -0.04 -12.57 3.54
C ARG A 44 -1.16 -13.33 2.84
N TYR A 45 -2.37 -12.79 2.81
CA TYR A 45 -3.48 -13.40 2.09
C TYR A 45 -3.16 -13.50 0.58
N ILE A 46 -2.67 -12.42 -0.02
CA ILE A 46 -2.33 -12.38 -1.44
C ILE A 46 -1.20 -13.35 -1.75
N LEU A 47 -0.12 -13.36 -0.96
CA LEU A 47 1.00 -14.29 -1.10
C LEU A 47 0.54 -15.75 -1.06
N LEU A 48 -0.31 -16.10 -0.09
CA LEU A 48 -0.87 -17.45 0.01
C LEU A 48 -1.68 -17.84 -1.23
N LYS A 49 -2.46 -16.90 -1.76
CA LYS A 49 -3.30 -17.13 -2.95
C LYS A 49 -2.47 -17.27 -4.23
N LEU A 50 -1.41 -16.49 -4.38
CA LEU A 50 -0.54 -16.51 -5.56
C LEU A 50 0.40 -17.73 -5.58
N GLY A 51 0.73 -18.28 -4.41
CA GLY A 51 1.65 -19.40 -4.25
C GLY A 51 3.09 -19.06 -4.72
N ASP A 52 3.87 -20.10 -4.97
CA ASP A 52 5.30 -19.98 -5.31
C ASP A 52 5.56 -19.77 -6.83
N ILE A 53 4.53 -19.42 -7.60
CA ILE A 53 4.66 -19.18 -9.04
C ILE A 53 5.27 -17.80 -9.24
N SER A 54 6.26 -17.67 -10.13
CA SER A 54 6.82 -16.37 -10.46
C SER A 54 5.90 -15.58 -11.40
N TRP A 55 5.56 -14.35 -11.02
CA TRP A 55 4.63 -13.47 -11.72
C TRP A 55 5.34 -12.36 -12.50
N GLU A 56 4.78 -12.07 -13.67
CA GLU A 56 4.94 -10.81 -14.37
C GLU A 56 3.63 -10.03 -14.22
N ILE A 57 3.73 -8.78 -13.80
CA ILE A 57 2.57 -7.93 -13.52
C ILE A 57 2.04 -7.42 -14.85
N GLU A 58 0.81 -7.77 -15.17
CA GLU A 58 0.03 -7.17 -16.26
C GLU A 58 -0.88 -6.11 -15.64
N ASN A 59 -1.17 -4.99 -16.33
CA ASN A 59 -2.20 -4.06 -15.87
C ASN A 59 -3.58 -4.66 -16.18
N PRO A 60 -4.33 -5.13 -15.18
CA PRO A 60 -5.62 -5.76 -15.42
C PRO A 60 -6.64 -4.63 -15.63
N HIS A 61 -7.12 -4.39 -16.85
CA HIS A 61 -8.02 -3.28 -17.17
C HIS A 61 -9.44 -3.42 -16.57
N ASN A 62 -9.56 -3.32 -15.25
CA ASN A 62 -10.81 -3.43 -14.50
C ASN A 62 -10.99 -2.30 -13.48
N GLU A 63 -12.10 -2.33 -12.74
CA GLU A 63 -12.46 -1.24 -11.82
C GLU A 63 -11.43 -1.03 -10.69
N MET A 64 -10.81 -2.11 -10.19
CA MET A 64 -9.86 -2.02 -9.08
C MET A 64 -8.52 -1.44 -9.52
N SER A 65 -8.00 -1.83 -10.69
CA SER A 65 -6.78 -1.22 -11.25
C SER A 65 -6.97 0.26 -11.52
N ALA A 66 -8.10 0.66 -12.11
CA ALA A 66 -8.42 2.06 -12.34
C ALA A 66 -8.46 2.88 -11.03
N LYS A 67 -8.97 2.30 -9.94
CA LYS A 67 -8.98 2.96 -8.62
C LYS A 67 -7.59 3.11 -8.01
N ILE A 68 -6.74 2.07 -8.05
CA ILE A 68 -5.37 2.17 -7.52
C ILE A 68 -4.49 3.09 -8.37
N ASP A 69 -4.72 3.15 -9.68
CA ASP A 69 -4.07 4.12 -10.58
C ASP A 69 -4.48 5.56 -10.25
N GLY A 70 -5.78 5.79 -10.04
CA GLY A 70 -6.29 7.09 -9.56
C GLY A 70 -5.72 7.47 -8.20
N LEU A 71 -5.62 6.51 -7.27
CA LEU A 71 -4.98 6.71 -5.97
C LEU A 71 -3.51 7.11 -6.14
N ALA A 72 -2.76 6.44 -7.01
CA ALA A 72 -1.35 6.73 -7.26
C ALA A 72 -1.16 8.17 -7.74
N ILE A 73 -2.02 8.66 -8.64
CA ILE A 73 -2.01 10.07 -9.11
C ILE A 73 -2.23 11.02 -7.93
N ASN A 74 -3.27 10.78 -7.13
CA ASN A 74 -3.64 11.65 -6.02
C ASN A 74 -2.54 11.69 -4.93
N VAL A 75 -2.03 10.52 -4.53
CA VAL A 75 -0.94 10.41 -3.54
C VAL A 75 0.33 11.09 -4.06
N THR A 76 0.65 10.91 -5.34
CA THR A 76 1.81 11.58 -5.97
C THR A 76 1.67 13.10 -5.89
N GLN A 77 0.48 13.64 -6.16
CA GLN A 77 0.22 15.07 -6.06
C GLN A 77 0.40 15.57 -4.63
N GLN A 78 -0.19 14.89 -3.64
CA GLN A 78 -0.08 15.28 -2.24
C GLN A 78 1.36 15.25 -1.73
N ILE A 79 2.16 14.26 -2.12
CA ILE A 79 3.60 14.21 -1.78
C ILE A 79 4.35 15.38 -2.41
N LYS A 80 4.08 15.72 -3.68
CA LYS A 80 4.71 16.87 -4.36
C LYS A 80 4.39 18.21 -3.70
N GLU A 81 3.19 18.33 -3.14
CA GLU A 81 2.73 19.51 -2.40
C GLU A 81 3.14 19.50 -0.92
N TYR A 82 3.92 18.50 -0.48
CA TYR A 82 4.31 18.29 0.92
C TYR A 82 3.13 18.05 1.88
N ASN A 83 1.95 17.68 1.35
CA ASN A 83 0.74 17.34 2.10
C ASN A 83 0.77 15.88 2.55
N PHE A 84 1.76 15.51 3.37
CA PHE A 84 1.97 14.11 3.79
C PHE A 84 0.78 13.53 4.56
N ALA A 85 0.11 14.32 5.39
CA ALA A 85 -1.08 13.87 6.11
C ALA A 85 -2.18 13.40 5.16
N GLU A 86 -2.44 14.18 4.10
CA GLU A 86 -3.43 13.82 3.10
C GLU A 86 -3.01 12.59 2.29
N ALA A 87 -1.75 12.51 1.89
CA ALA A 87 -1.21 11.32 1.22
C ALA A 87 -1.41 10.04 2.07
N THR A 88 -1.11 10.11 3.37
CA THR A 88 -1.30 8.96 4.28
C THR A 88 -2.77 8.63 4.49
N ASN A 89 -3.66 9.62 4.59
CA ASN A 89 -5.09 9.41 4.75
C ASN A 89 -5.73 8.76 3.51
N LEU A 90 -5.36 9.21 2.31
CA LEU A 90 -5.81 8.60 1.06
C LEU A 90 -5.43 7.11 0.99
N LEU A 91 -4.17 6.79 1.31
CA LEU A 91 -3.70 5.41 1.37
C LEU A 91 -4.44 4.59 2.41
N TYR A 92 -4.63 5.15 3.62
CA TYR A 92 -5.37 4.48 4.69
C TYR A 92 -6.79 4.13 4.26
N HIS A 93 -7.54 5.11 3.74
CA HIS A 93 -8.93 4.91 3.33
C HIS A 93 -9.06 3.89 2.21
N PHE A 94 -8.22 3.98 1.17
CA PHE A 94 -8.24 3.04 0.07
C PHE A 94 -7.96 1.60 0.53
N ILE A 95 -6.87 1.40 1.28
CA ILE A 95 -6.45 0.07 1.73
C ILE A 95 -7.53 -0.57 2.61
N TRP A 96 -8.16 0.23 3.48
CA TRP A 96 -9.17 -0.29 4.38
C TRP A 96 -10.48 -0.57 3.65
N HIS A 97 -11.04 0.43 2.98
CA HIS A 97 -12.45 0.39 2.56
C HIS A 97 -12.65 -0.04 1.12
N ASP A 98 -11.72 0.25 0.23
CA ASP A 98 -11.84 -0.14 -1.17
C ASP A 98 -11.16 -1.47 -1.45
N PHE A 99 -9.96 -1.66 -0.89
CA PHE A 99 -9.22 -2.89 -1.11
C PHE A 99 -9.63 -3.99 -0.15
N ALA A 100 -9.45 -3.80 1.17
CA ALA A 100 -9.66 -4.89 2.11
C ALA A 100 -11.14 -5.26 2.32
N ASP A 101 -12.00 -4.28 2.57
CA ASP A 101 -13.40 -4.56 2.90
C ASP A 101 -14.23 -4.98 1.67
N LYS A 102 -13.80 -4.62 0.45
CA LYS A 102 -14.50 -4.97 -0.80
C LYS A 102 -13.72 -5.98 -1.63
N PHE A 103 -12.63 -5.58 -2.28
CA PHE A 103 -11.99 -6.41 -3.31
C PHE A 103 -11.34 -7.68 -2.77
N ILE A 104 -10.70 -7.62 -1.59
CA ILE A 104 -10.14 -8.81 -0.95
C ILE A 104 -11.25 -9.80 -0.63
N GLU A 105 -12.39 -9.34 -0.12
CA GLU A 105 -13.55 -10.19 0.14
C GLU A 105 -14.12 -10.77 -1.16
N GLU A 106 -14.28 -9.96 -2.21
CA GLU A 106 -14.76 -10.39 -3.54
C GLU A 106 -13.83 -11.38 -4.24
N SER A 107 -12.53 -11.34 -3.93
CA SER A 107 -11.51 -12.23 -4.49
C SER A 107 -11.50 -13.63 -3.86
N LYS A 108 -12.16 -13.81 -2.71
CA LYS A 108 -12.21 -15.10 -2.01
C LYS A 108 -12.98 -16.12 -2.84
N GLY A 109 -12.36 -17.27 -3.09
CA GLY A 109 -12.94 -18.34 -3.91
C GLY A 109 -12.88 -18.13 -5.43
N LYS A 110 -12.25 -17.05 -5.90
CA LYS A 110 -11.99 -16.81 -7.33
C LYS A 110 -10.53 -17.12 -7.68
N ASP A 111 -10.27 -18.22 -8.38
CA ASP A 111 -8.90 -18.64 -8.72
C ASP A 111 -8.54 -18.37 -10.19
N ASP A 112 -9.13 -17.34 -10.77
CA ASP A 112 -8.85 -16.91 -12.13
C ASP A 112 -7.61 -15.99 -12.22
N LYS A 113 -7.02 -15.94 -13.42
CA LYS A 113 -5.79 -15.14 -13.68
C LYS A 113 -6.05 -13.64 -13.51
N GLU A 114 -7.23 -13.14 -13.87
CA GLU A 114 -7.54 -11.70 -13.82
C GLU A 114 -7.57 -11.20 -12.37
N THR A 115 -8.26 -11.92 -11.48
CA THR A 115 -8.28 -11.64 -10.04
C THR A 115 -6.86 -11.65 -9.48
N SER A 116 -6.06 -12.66 -9.84
CA SER A 116 -4.68 -12.79 -9.36
C SER A 116 -3.78 -11.64 -9.84
N GLN A 117 -3.89 -11.26 -11.12
CA GLN A 117 -3.19 -10.10 -11.68
C GLN A 117 -3.61 -8.79 -10.98
N THR A 118 -4.90 -8.64 -10.69
CA THR A 118 -5.42 -7.46 -10.00
C THR A 118 -4.91 -7.36 -8.57
N LEU A 119 -4.85 -8.47 -7.85
CA LEU A 119 -4.31 -8.51 -6.49
C LEU A 119 -2.81 -8.16 -6.46
N ILE A 120 -2.00 -8.77 -7.33
CA ILE A 120 -0.55 -8.51 -7.35
C ILE A 120 -0.25 -7.09 -7.84
N HIS A 121 -0.94 -6.61 -8.88
CA HIS A 121 -0.81 -5.24 -9.36
C HIS A 121 -1.17 -4.24 -8.25
N THR A 122 -2.33 -4.40 -7.61
CA THR A 122 -2.78 -3.49 -6.55
C THR A 122 -1.84 -3.51 -5.35
N LEU A 123 -1.41 -4.70 -4.90
CA LEU A 123 -0.48 -4.82 -3.76
C LEU A 123 0.86 -4.17 -4.06
N THR A 124 1.43 -4.40 -5.24
CA THR A 124 2.74 -3.82 -5.61
C THR A 124 2.69 -2.31 -5.66
N THR A 125 1.62 -1.72 -6.23
CA THR A 125 1.40 -0.28 -6.23
C THR A 125 1.22 0.26 -4.81
N ILE A 126 0.44 -0.40 -3.95
CA ILE A 126 0.29 -0.03 -2.53
C ILE A 126 1.66 0.01 -1.83
N LEU A 127 2.48 -1.03 -1.97
CA LEU A 127 3.78 -1.11 -1.29
C LEU A 127 4.71 0.01 -1.74
N LYS A 128 4.75 0.31 -3.05
CA LYS A 128 5.54 1.42 -3.58
C LYS A 128 5.06 2.78 -3.04
N LEU A 129 3.75 3.03 -3.05
CA LEU A 129 3.18 4.28 -2.53
C LEU A 129 3.39 4.45 -1.02
N LEU A 130 3.37 3.35 -0.26
CA LEU A 130 3.57 3.37 1.19
C LEU A 130 5.03 3.46 1.62
N HIS A 131 5.97 3.06 0.77
CA HIS A 131 7.39 2.95 1.14
C HIS A 131 7.99 4.21 1.79
N PRO A 132 7.68 5.45 1.33
CA PRO A 132 8.15 6.66 2.00
C PRO A 132 7.70 6.79 3.48
N PHE A 133 6.55 6.21 3.82
CA PHE A 133 5.94 6.27 5.15
C PHE A 133 6.26 5.04 6.00
N MET A 134 6.40 3.86 5.37
CA MET A 134 6.57 2.56 6.02
C MET A 134 7.73 1.73 5.43
N PRO A 135 8.98 2.25 5.43
CA PRO A 135 10.07 1.64 4.68
C PRO A 135 10.41 0.20 5.12
N PHE A 136 10.24 -0.16 6.39
CA PHE A 136 10.67 -1.49 6.88
C PHE A 136 9.66 -2.58 6.55
N VAL A 137 8.38 -2.37 6.87
CA VAL A 137 7.29 -3.31 6.60
C VAL A 137 7.09 -3.48 5.10
N THR A 138 7.14 -2.40 4.33
CA THR A 138 6.95 -2.49 2.87
C THR A 138 8.11 -3.21 2.18
N GLU A 139 9.36 -2.99 2.62
CA GLU A 139 10.53 -3.70 2.08
C GLU A 139 10.47 -5.20 2.41
N GLU A 140 10.12 -5.56 3.65
CA GLU A 140 9.96 -6.95 4.05
C GLU A 140 8.88 -7.66 3.21
N LEU A 141 7.71 -7.05 3.07
CA LEU A 141 6.61 -7.60 2.26
C LEU A 141 6.99 -7.68 0.78
N TRP A 142 7.67 -6.65 0.25
CA TRP A 142 8.19 -6.65 -1.11
C TRP A 142 9.17 -7.80 -1.34
N SER A 143 10.05 -8.09 -0.39
CA SER A 143 11.02 -9.19 -0.43
C SER A 143 10.35 -10.57 -0.54
N GLN A 144 9.11 -10.70 -0.10
CA GLN A 144 8.33 -11.94 -0.18
C GLN A 144 7.52 -12.07 -1.48
N LEU A 145 7.29 -10.97 -2.22
CA LEU A 145 6.52 -11.03 -3.46
C LEU A 145 7.20 -11.90 -4.54
N PRO A 146 6.48 -12.83 -5.19
CA PRO A 146 7.04 -13.73 -6.19
C PRO A 146 7.18 -13.06 -7.57
N LEU A 147 7.83 -11.90 -7.65
CA LEU A 147 8.02 -11.13 -8.89
C LEU A 147 9.32 -11.48 -9.60
N LYS A 148 9.29 -11.52 -10.93
CA LYS A 148 10.53 -11.63 -11.73
C LYS A 148 11.36 -10.35 -11.65
N ASN A 149 12.68 -10.52 -11.58
CA ASN A 149 13.67 -9.44 -11.66
C ASN A 149 13.49 -8.28 -10.66
N LYS A 150 12.81 -8.50 -9.53
CA LYS A 150 12.61 -7.42 -8.54
C LYS A 150 13.93 -6.99 -7.92
N LYS A 151 14.07 -5.69 -7.71
CA LYS A 151 15.15 -5.11 -6.90
C LYS A 151 14.64 -4.87 -5.47
N LEU A 152 15.48 -4.29 -4.63
CA LEU A 152 15.01 -3.70 -3.37
C LEU A 152 13.96 -2.62 -3.69
N LEU A 153 12.88 -2.58 -2.91
CA LEU A 153 11.78 -1.63 -3.11
C LEU A 153 12.29 -0.19 -3.08
N LEU A 154 13.26 0.10 -2.23
CA LEU A 154 13.92 1.40 -2.13
C LEU A 154 14.44 1.97 -3.48
N ILE A 155 14.81 1.10 -4.43
CA ILE A 155 15.37 1.49 -5.74
C ILE A 155 14.44 1.17 -6.91
N GLU A 156 13.20 0.79 -6.61
CA GLU A 156 12.16 0.63 -7.63
C GLU A 156 11.59 1.97 -8.07
N ASP A 157 11.14 2.03 -9.32
CA ASP A 157 10.51 3.23 -9.84
C ASP A 157 9.17 3.50 -9.14
N TRP A 158 8.91 4.78 -8.88
CA TRP A 158 7.63 5.26 -8.39
C TRP A 158 6.50 4.85 -9.35
N PRO A 159 5.32 4.41 -8.85
CA PRO A 159 4.24 3.96 -9.71
C PRO A 159 3.68 5.16 -10.48
N VAL A 160 3.86 5.13 -11.79
CA VAL A 160 3.24 6.07 -12.73
C VAL A 160 2.20 5.28 -13.51
N PRO A 161 0.91 5.61 -13.39
CA PRO A 161 -0.10 4.96 -14.21
C PRO A 161 0.20 5.16 -15.68
N GLU A 162 0.13 4.06 -16.45
CA GLU A 162 0.12 4.14 -17.91
C GLU A 162 -1.19 4.82 -18.31
N ARG A 163 -1.11 6.14 -18.53
CA ARG A 163 -2.16 7.11 -18.91
C ARG A 163 -3.58 6.56 -19.08
N ALA A 164 -4.51 7.18 -18.33
CA ALA A 164 -5.95 7.23 -18.60
C ALA A 164 -6.29 7.63 -20.06
#